data_AF-H3SNT7-F1
#
_entry.id   AF-H3SNT7-F1
#
_cell.length_a   1.000
_cell.length_b   1.000
_cell.length_c   1.000
_cell.angle_alpha   90.00
_cell.angle_beta   90.00
_cell.angle_gamma   90.00
#
_symmetry.space_group_name_H-M   'P 1'
#
loop_
_entity.id
_entity.type
_entity.pdbx_description
1 polymer ?
#
loop_
_entity_poly.entity_id
_entity_poly.type
_entity_poly.pdbx_seq_one_letter_code
_entity_poly.pdbx_strand_id
1 'polypeptide(L)'
;PQYYKLLSEGAISMGKHFSKEIRLEIVKEALAGIKVGTLARMYGVHPETVRVWVRDHRDEISQEEIPAADEHLQELRRLQEVEAKFEQAKKLLGEKELEIEILRELVKKKNPAYLKDLK
;
A
#
# COMPACT_ATOMS: atom_id res chain seq x y z
N PRO A 1 -1.65 -1.61 -5.48
CA PRO A 1 -0.80 -2.29 -4.49
C PRO A 1 -1.62 -2.80 -3.29
N GLN A 2 -1.73 -4.13 -3.13
CA GLN A 2 -2.39 -4.78 -1.96
C GLN A 2 -1.84 -4.26 -0.62
N TYR A 3 -0.59 -3.80 -0.62
CA TYR A 3 0.19 -3.37 0.54
C TYR A 3 -0.45 -2.26 1.38
N TYR A 4 -0.90 -1.17 0.73
CA TYR A 4 -1.56 -0.06 1.44
C TYR A 4 -2.96 -0.40 1.94
N LYS A 5 -3.63 -1.34 1.27
CA LYS A 5 -4.92 -1.87 1.71
C LYS A 5 -4.78 -2.68 3.00
N LEU A 6 -3.72 -3.47 3.12
CA LEU A 6 -3.41 -4.26 4.32
C LEU A 6 -2.96 -3.41 5.52
N LEU A 7 -2.29 -2.29 5.29
CA LEU A 7 -1.94 -1.30 6.32
C LEU A 7 -3.17 -0.51 6.80
N SER A 8 -4.06 -0.11 5.88
CA SER A 8 -5.27 0.67 6.21
C SER A 8 -6.37 -0.16 6.86
N GLU A 9 -6.46 -1.46 6.56
CA GLU A 9 -7.49 -2.37 7.08
C GLU A 9 -7.13 -2.97 8.45
N GLY A 10 -6.04 -2.54 9.09
CA GLY A 10 -5.63 -3.04 10.41
C GLY A 10 -5.22 -4.53 10.42
N ALA A 11 -5.12 -5.17 9.26
CA ALA A 11 -4.80 -6.59 9.12
C ALA A 11 -3.36 -6.91 9.55
N ILE A 12 -2.45 -5.93 9.52
CA ILE A 12 -1.06 -6.10 10.00
C ILE A 12 -0.98 -5.99 11.53
N SER A 13 -1.98 -5.39 12.20
CA SER A 13 -1.99 -5.23 13.67
C SER A 13 -2.82 -6.27 14.44
N MET A 14 -3.39 -7.28 13.76
CA MET A 14 -3.90 -8.48 14.44
C MET A 14 -2.78 -9.50 14.65
N GLY A 15 -1.96 -9.24 15.68
CA GLY A 15 -1.17 -10.26 16.36
C GLY A 15 -0.02 -10.89 15.57
N LYS A 16 1.15 -10.25 15.59
CA LYS A 16 2.49 -10.89 15.64
C LYS A 16 2.85 -11.97 14.59
N HIS A 17 2.06 -12.16 13.54
CA HIS A 17 2.30 -13.16 12.50
C HIS A 17 2.24 -12.52 11.11
N PHE A 18 3.40 -12.13 10.58
CA PHE A 18 3.56 -11.94 9.14
C PHE A 18 3.20 -13.24 8.43
N SER A 19 2.34 -13.18 7.42
CA SER A 19 2.00 -14.35 6.61
C SER A 19 3.26 -14.90 5.92
N LYS A 20 3.27 -16.20 5.62
CA LYS A 20 4.44 -16.83 4.98
C LYS A 20 4.73 -16.16 3.65
N GLU A 21 3.69 -15.80 2.91
CA GLU A 21 3.75 -15.15 1.60
C GLU A 21 4.50 -13.81 1.69
N ILE A 22 4.17 -12.96 2.66
CA ILE A 22 4.83 -11.66 2.84
C ILE A 22 6.31 -11.84 3.21
N ARG A 23 6.64 -12.83 4.04
CA ARG A 23 8.05 -13.11 4.39
C ARG A 23 8.83 -13.57 3.17
N LEU A 24 8.27 -14.47 2.37
CA LEU A 24 8.90 -14.94 1.14
C LEU A 24 9.11 -13.79 0.15
N GLU A 25 8.15 -12.88 0.02
CA GLU A 25 8.30 -11.68 -0.81
C GLU A 25 9.49 -10.83 -0.35
N ILE A 26 9.58 -10.52 0.95
CA ILE A 26 10.70 -9.76 1.53
C ILE A 26 12.05 -10.46 1.26
N VAL A 27 12.09 -11.79 1.30
CA VAL A 27 13.31 -12.54 0.99
C VAL A 27 13.65 -12.48 -0.50
N LYS A 28 12.67 -12.58 -1.40
CA LYS A 28 12.88 -12.40 -2.86
C LYS A 28 13.47 -11.03 -3.15
N GLU A 29 12.93 -9.97 -2.56
CA GLU A 29 13.44 -8.60 -2.72
C GLU A 29 14.87 -8.43 -2.17
N ALA A 30 15.17 -9.08 -1.04
CA ALA A 30 16.52 -9.06 -0.46
C ALA A 30 17.52 -9.80 -1.36
N LEU A 31 17.15 -10.95 -1.92
CA LEU A 31 17.96 -11.73 -2.85
C LEU A 31 18.14 -11.00 -4.20
N ALA A 32 17.16 -10.20 -4.61
CA ALA A 32 17.26 -9.30 -5.77
C ALA A 32 18.21 -8.10 -5.55
N GLY A 33 18.80 -7.97 -4.35
CA GLY A 33 19.84 -6.99 -4.04
C GLY A 33 19.38 -5.75 -3.29
N ILE A 34 18.12 -5.70 -2.79
CA ILE A 34 17.70 -4.60 -1.94
C ILE A 34 18.38 -4.68 -0.57
N LYS A 35 18.87 -3.53 -0.11
CA LYS A 35 19.43 -3.38 1.24
C LYS A 35 18.38 -3.70 2.30
N VAL A 36 18.73 -4.56 3.25
CA VAL A 36 17.91 -4.93 4.41
C VAL A 36 17.30 -3.74 5.14
N GLY A 37 18.06 -2.64 5.33
CA GLY A 37 17.55 -1.44 6.00
C GLY A 37 16.47 -0.68 5.21
N THR A 38 16.43 -0.84 3.89
CA THR A 38 15.34 -0.33 3.05
C THR A 38 14.09 -1.18 3.22
N LEU A 39 14.22 -2.51 3.13
CA LEU A 39 13.12 -3.46 3.35
C LEU A 39 12.51 -3.30 4.76
N ALA A 40 13.34 -3.17 5.78
CA ALA A 40 12.91 -2.96 7.16
C ALA A 40 12.01 -1.73 7.32
N ARG A 41 12.39 -0.60 6.71
CA ARG A 41 11.60 0.64 6.73
C ARG A 41 10.31 0.50 5.91
N MET A 42 10.40 -0.11 4.73
CA MET A 42 9.26 -0.30 3.83
C MET A 42 8.20 -1.18 4.48
N TYR A 43 8.60 -2.32 5.06
CA TYR A 43 7.74 -3.33 5.67
C TYR A 43 7.44 -3.09 7.16
N GLY A 44 7.97 -2.01 7.76
CA GLY A 44 7.73 -1.68 9.17
C GLY A 44 8.27 -2.70 10.17
N VAL A 45 9.37 -3.39 9.83
CA VAL A 45 9.98 -4.43 10.68
C VAL A 45 11.40 -4.06 11.11
N HIS A 46 11.89 -4.71 12.18
CA HIS A 46 13.28 -4.54 12.58
C HIS A 46 14.22 -5.17 11.54
N PRO A 47 15.37 -4.54 11.20
CA PRO A 47 16.32 -5.08 10.22
C PRO A 47 16.77 -6.53 10.51
N GLU A 48 16.90 -6.89 11.79
CA GLU A 48 17.25 -8.26 12.18
C GLU A 48 16.18 -9.27 11.80
N THR A 49 14.89 -8.89 11.86
CA THR A 49 13.79 -9.75 11.43
C THR A 49 13.92 -10.13 9.96
N VAL A 50 14.29 -9.17 9.11
CA VAL A 50 14.53 -9.41 7.68
C VAL A 50 15.72 -10.36 7.49
N ARG A 51 16.83 -10.17 8.23
CA ARG A 51 18.00 -11.07 8.13
C ARG A 51 17.65 -12.50 8.51
N VAL A 52 16.85 -12.68 9.57
CA VAL A 52 16.35 -13.98 10.00
C VAL A 52 15.51 -14.64 8.90
N TRP A 53 14.55 -13.93 8.31
CA TRP A 53 13.76 -14.48 7.21
C TRP A 53 14.60 -14.85 5.99
N VAL A 54 15.58 -14.01 5.62
CA VAL A 54 16.50 -14.34 4.51
C VAL A 54 17.30 -15.59 4.82
N ARG A 55 17.83 -15.71 6.05
CA ARG A 55 18.55 -16.91 6.47
C ARG A 55 17.66 -18.16 6.39
N ASP A 56 16.44 -18.06 6.89
CA ASP A 56 15.55 -19.20 7.09
C ASP A 56 14.85 -19.66 5.80
N HIS A 57 14.66 -18.76 4.82
CA HIS A 57 13.86 -19.04 3.63
C HIS A 57 14.58 -18.83 2.29
N ARG A 58 15.86 -18.40 2.25
CA ARG A 58 16.58 -18.23 0.97
C ARG A 58 16.63 -19.50 0.11
N ASP A 59 16.67 -20.67 0.76
CA ASP A 59 16.77 -21.96 0.08
C ASP A 59 15.40 -22.44 -0.45
N GLU A 60 14.30 -21.76 -0.06
CA GLU A 60 12.95 -21.99 -0.60
C GLU A 60 12.70 -21.23 -1.92
N ILE A 61 13.60 -20.32 -2.32
CA ILE A 61 13.43 -19.46 -3.50
C ILE A 61 14.32 -19.97 -4.64
N SER A 62 13.71 -20.31 -5.76
CA SER A 62 14.44 -20.72 -6.97
C SER A 62 15.09 -19.52 -7.65
N GLN A 63 16.19 -19.74 -8.38
CA GLN A 63 16.92 -18.64 -9.03
C GLN A 63 16.07 -17.93 -10.09
N GLU A 64 15.10 -18.60 -10.72
CA GLU A 64 14.14 -17.97 -11.64
C GLU A 64 13.11 -17.08 -10.93
N GLU A 65 12.93 -17.23 -9.61
CA GLU A 65 11.99 -16.43 -8.83
C GLU A 65 12.62 -15.14 -8.27
N ILE A 66 13.94 -14.99 -8.38
CA ILE A 66 14.65 -13.79 -7.97
C ILE A 66 14.57 -12.81 -9.15
N PRO A 67 13.82 -11.70 -9.03
CA PRO A 67 13.76 -10.71 -10.10
C PRO A 67 15.15 -10.13 -10.36
N ALA A 68 15.42 -9.78 -11.62
CA ALA A 68 16.63 -9.01 -11.90
C ALA A 68 16.59 -7.70 -11.11
N ALA A 69 17.71 -7.30 -10.51
CA ALA A 69 17.79 -6.11 -9.66
C ALA A 69 17.24 -4.85 -10.35
N ASP A 70 17.45 -4.73 -11.66
CA ASP A 70 16.95 -3.62 -12.47
C ASP A 70 15.43 -3.65 -12.67
N GLU A 71 14.84 -4.82 -12.91
CA GLU A 71 13.39 -5.00 -13.07
C GLU A 71 12.67 -4.65 -11.77
N HIS A 72 13.21 -5.11 -10.64
CA HIS A 72 12.62 -4.85 -9.34
C HIS A 72 12.71 -3.36 -8.95
N LEU A 73 13.83 -2.69 -9.24
CA LEU A 73 13.96 -1.24 -9.06
C LEU A 73 12.99 -0.45 -9.97
N GLN A 74 12.74 -0.93 -11.19
CA GLN A 74 11.74 -0.32 -12.07
C GLN A 74 10.32 -0.48 -11.53
N GLU A 75 9.97 -1.66 -11.04
CA GLU A 75 8.64 -1.90 -10.46
C GLU A 75 8.42 -1.07 -9.19
N LEU A 76 9.43 -0.94 -8.32
CA LEU A 76 9.36 -0.05 -7.16
C LEU A 76 9.11 1.41 -7.54
N ARG A 77 9.82 1.93 -8.55
CA ARG A 77 9.58 3.29 -9.07
C ARG A 77 8.15 3.45 -9.59
N ARG A 78 7.68 2.47 -10.37
CA ARG A 78 6.32 2.46 -10.90
C ARG A 78 5.28 2.46 -9.77
N LEU A 79 5.49 1.66 -8.72
CA LEU A 79 4.60 1.60 -7.57
C LEU A 79 4.54 2.94 -6.82
N GLN A 80 5.68 3.59 -6.62
CA GLN A 80 5.74 4.93 -6.02
C GLN A 80 5.00 5.99 -6.85
N GLU A 81 5.14 5.95 -8.18
CA GLU A 81 4.38 6.86 -9.06
C GLU A 81 2.87 6.62 -8.99
N VAL A 82 2.45 5.34 -8.94
CA VAL A 82 1.04 4.97 -8.81
C VAL A 82 0.48 5.44 -7.46
N GLU A 83 1.23 5.28 -6.39
CA GLU A 83 0.84 5.74 -5.06
C GLU A 83 0.71 7.26 -4.99
N ALA A 84 1.66 8.01 -5.56
CA ALA A 84 1.60 9.46 -5.64
C ALA A 84 0.35 9.94 -6.41
N LYS A 85 0.05 9.31 -7.55
CA LYS A 85 -1.17 9.58 -8.34
C LYS A 85 -2.44 9.26 -7.56
N PHE A 86 -2.43 8.18 -6.77
CA PHE A 86 -3.57 7.78 -5.96
C PHE A 86 -3.86 8.78 -4.82
N GLU A 87 -2.83 9.23 -4.09
CA GLU A 87 -3.00 10.25 -3.06
C GLU A 87 -3.45 11.60 -3.64
N GLN A 88 -2.94 11.97 -4.82
CA GLN A 88 -3.42 13.14 -5.56
C GLN A 88 -4.91 13.00 -5.92
N ALA A 89 -5.33 11.83 -6.43
CA ALA A 89 -6.71 11.57 -6.79
C ALA A 89 -7.65 11.61 -5.57
N LYS A 90 -7.24 11.04 -4.43
CA LYS A 90 -7.99 11.11 -3.16
C LYS A 90 -8.20 12.54 -2.70
N LYS A 91 -7.16 13.38 -2.78
CA LYS A 91 -7.26 14.80 -2.42
C LYS A 91 -8.29 15.51 -3.30
N LEU A 92 -8.19 15.36 -4.62
CA LEU A 92 -9.12 15.98 -5.57
C LEU A 92 -10.56 15.49 -5.37
N LEU A 93 -10.74 14.20 -5.06
CA LEU A 93 -12.05 13.64 -4.75
C LEU A 93 -12.65 14.29 -3.49
N GLY A 94 -11.88 14.39 -2.41
CA GLY A 94 -12.35 15.04 -1.18
C GLY A 94 -12.71 16.52 -1.37
N GLU A 95 -11.94 17.26 -2.18
CA GLU A 95 -12.28 18.64 -2.56
C GLU A 95 -13.63 18.70 -3.29
N LYS A 96 -13.90 17.75 -4.20
CA LYS A 96 -15.16 17.68 -4.94
C LYS A 96 -16.33 17.23 -4.07
N GLU A 97 -16.13 16.30 -3.15
CA GLU A 97 -17.17 15.89 -2.19
C GLU A 97 -17.58 17.05 -1.27
N LEU A 98 -16.62 17.85 -0.80
CA LEU A 98 -16.91 19.05 0.00
C LEU A 98 -17.69 20.10 -0.81
N GLU A 99 -17.28 20.35 -2.05
CA GLU A 99 -18.00 21.27 -2.95
C GLU A 99 -19.45 20.81 -3.16
N ILE A 100 -19.66 19.51 -3.42
CA ILE A 100 -21.00 18.92 -3.57
C ILE A 100 -21.84 19.10 -2.29
N GLU A 101 -21.26 18.86 -1.11
CA GLU A 101 -21.99 18.99 0.14
C GLU A 101 -22.43 20.44 0.41
N ILE A 102 -21.54 21.41 0.16
CA ILE A 102 -21.87 22.84 0.26
C ILE A 102 -23.00 23.21 -0.71
N LEU A 103 -22.92 22.75 -1.97
CA LEU A 103 -23.96 23.01 -2.97
C LEU A 103 -25.31 22.41 -2.58
N ARG A 104 -25.32 21.17 -2.05
CA ARG A 104 -26.53 20.53 -1.54
C ARG A 104 -27.16 21.32 -0.41
N GLU A 105 -26.36 21.80 0.54
CA GLU A 105 -26.85 22.63 1.65
C GLU A 105 -27.43 23.97 1.17
N LEU A 106 -26.81 24.61 0.17
CA LEU A 106 -27.34 25.85 -0.41
C LEU A 106 -28.70 25.62 -1.10
N VAL A 107 -28.84 24.51 -1.84
CA VAL A 107 -30.13 24.15 -2.48
C VAL A 107 -31.20 23.88 -1.43
N LYS A 108 -30.90 23.10 -0.37
CA LYS A 108 -31.83 22.84 0.74
C LYS A 108 -32.32 24.13 1.40
N LYS A 109 -31.40 25.07 1.67
CA LYS A 109 -31.74 26.38 2.27
C LYS A 109 -32.64 27.23 1.37
N LYS A 110 -32.43 27.18 0.05
CA LYS A 110 -33.20 27.96 -0.93
C LYS A 110 -34.57 27.35 -1.25
N ASN A 111 -34.72 26.02 -1.17
CA ASN A 111 -35.97 25.34 -1.42
C ASN A 111 -36.18 24.16 -0.45
N PRO A 112 -36.84 24.37 0.72
CA PRO A 112 -36.96 23.35 1.76
C PRO A 112 -37.80 22.11 1.35
N ALA A 113 -38.48 22.14 0.19
CA ALA A 113 -39.24 21.00 -0.34
C ALA A 113 -38.42 20.01 -1.19
N TYR A 114 -37.17 20.32 -1.56
CA TYR A 114 -36.41 19.63 -2.61
C TYR A 114 -35.96 18.19 -2.29
N LEU A 115 -35.88 17.79 -1.01
CA LEU A 115 -35.39 16.45 -0.63
C LEU A 115 -36.46 15.35 -0.64
N LYS A 116 -37.74 15.66 -0.94
CA LYS A 116 -38.80 14.64 -0.89
C LYS A 116 -38.73 13.60 -2.01
N ASP A 117 -37.97 13.89 -3.08
CA ASP A 117 -38.06 13.14 -4.35
C ASP A 117 -36.78 12.38 -4.74
N LEU A 118 -35.72 12.39 -3.91
CA LEU A 118 -34.54 11.55 -4.12
C LEU A 118 -34.75 10.19 -3.40
N LYS A 119 -35.28 9.21 -4.12
CA LYS A 119 -35.30 7.79 -3.75
C LYS A 119 -34.23 7.01 -4.51
#